data_AF-H2C6J1-F1
#
_entry.id   AF-H2C6J1-F1
#
_cell.length_a   1.000
_cell.length_b   1.000
_cell.length_c   1.000
_cell.angle_alpha   90.00
_cell.angle_beta   90.00
_cell.angle_gamma   90.00
#
_symmetry.space_group_name_H-M   'P 1'
#
loop_
_entity.id
_entity.type
_entity.pdbx_description
1 polymer ?
#
loop_
_entity_poly.entity_id
_entity_poly.type
_entity_poly.pdbx_seq_one_letter_code
_entity_poly.pdbx_strand_id
1 'polypeptide(L)'
;MQSHKPSKQRKAASVKQLTARVSEEIRKEFGIKRLRVRKDDTVIVMRGKDRGFEGKVVQVFPEEGRIAIEGLTRKKADGTPLFVKIHASKVMITKLNTADPRRKEAIERKGKKAEKTQGGA
;
A
#
# COMPACT_ATOMS: atom_id res chain seq x y z
N MET A 1 7.17 -24.65 -7.40
CA MET A 1 6.08 -24.62 -8.41
C MET A 1 4.78 -24.16 -7.73
N GLN A 2 4.06 -23.20 -8.31
CA GLN A 2 2.73 -22.80 -7.79
C GLN A 2 1.64 -23.73 -8.36
N SER A 3 0.65 -24.08 -7.56
CA SER A 3 -0.50 -24.86 -8.04
C SER A 3 -1.44 -23.98 -8.85
N HIS A 4 -1.93 -24.47 -9.99
CA HIS A 4 -2.98 -23.81 -10.79
C HIS A 4 -4.39 -23.98 -10.21
N LYS A 5 -4.58 -24.81 -9.17
CA LYS A 5 -5.89 -25.11 -8.61
C LYS A 5 -6.41 -23.94 -7.77
N PRO A 6 -7.58 -23.33 -8.06
CA PRO A 6 -8.05 -22.12 -7.38
C PRO A 6 -8.19 -22.26 -5.87
N SER A 7 -8.63 -23.41 -5.38
CA SER A 7 -8.78 -23.67 -3.93
C SER A 7 -7.43 -23.65 -3.20
N LYS A 8 -6.39 -24.25 -3.79
CA LYS A 8 -5.03 -24.24 -3.25
C LYS A 8 -4.43 -22.82 -3.28
N GLN A 9 -4.70 -22.04 -4.33
CA GLN A 9 -4.29 -20.64 -4.43
C GLN A 9 -4.95 -19.76 -3.36
N ARG A 10 -6.27 -19.88 -3.16
CA ARG A 10 -7.02 -19.14 -2.14
C ARG A 10 -6.53 -19.46 -0.72
N LYS A 11 -6.24 -20.73 -0.43
CA LYS A 11 -5.67 -21.16 0.86
C LYS A 11 -4.28 -20.57 1.09
N ALA A 12 -3.43 -20.55 0.07
CA ALA A 12 -2.09 -19.96 0.15
C ALA A 12 -2.12 -18.43 0.26
N ALA A 13 -3.11 -17.77 -0.36
CA ALA A 13 -3.30 -16.33 -0.32
C ALA A 13 -4.02 -15.82 0.95
N SER A 14 -4.13 -16.64 2.01
CA SER A 14 -4.78 -16.22 3.26
C SER A 14 -4.08 -15.02 3.90
N VAL A 15 -2.77 -14.88 3.69
CA VAL A 15 -2.00 -13.71 4.11
C VAL A 15 -2.38 -12.51 3.23
N LYS A 16 -3.16 -11.58 3.82
CA LYS A 16 -3.62 -10.39 3.12
C LYS A 16 -2.47 -9.42 2.87
N GLN A 17 -2.36 -8.94 1.64
CA GLN A 17 -1.26 -8.09 1.21
C GLN A 17 -1.54 -6.62 1.49
N LEU A 18 -0.62 -5.94 2.16
CA LEU A 18 -0.61 -4.49 2.40
C LEU A 18 0.14 -3.69 1.30
N THR A 19 0.17 -4.22 0.08
CA THR A 19 0.95 -3.64 -1.01
C THR A 19 0.08 -2.69 -1.83
N ALA A 20 0.58 -1.49 -2.08
CA ALA A 20 -0.07 -0.46 -2.88
C ALA A 20 0.77 -0.09 -4.11
N ARG A 21 0.12 0.56 -5.09
CA ARG A 21 0.83 1.19 -6.23
C ARG A 21 1.51 2.46 -5.74
N VAL A 22 2.69 2.77 -6.26
CA VAL A 22 3.33 4.07 -6.00
C VAL A 22 3.06 5.05 -7.14
N SER A 23 3.15 6.34 -6.85
CA SER A 23 3.03 7.44 -7.82
C SER A 23 4.08 7.35 -8.92
N GLU A 24 3.87 8.10 -10.00
CA GLU A 24 4.80 8.14 -11.12
C GLU A 24 6.12 8.81 -10.76
N GLU A 25 6.10 9.78 -9.84
CA GLU A 25 7.29 10.44 -9.30
C GLU A 25 8.19 9.42 -8.59
N ILE A 26 7.64 8.68 -7.62
CA ILE A 26 8.37 7.63 -6.88
C ILE A 26 8.86 6.53 -7.82
N ARG A 27 8.10 6.23 -8.87
CA ARG A 27 8.51 5.25 -9.91
C ARG A 27 9.73 5.70 -10.67
N LYS A 28 9.81 6.99 -11.03
CA LYS A 28 10.94 7.55 -11.76
C LYS A 28 12.19 7.59 -10.88
N GLU A 29 12.04 7.99 -9.61
CA GLU A 29 13.16 8.07 -8.66
C GLU A 29 13.74 6.71 -8.30
N PHE A 30 12.90 5.72 -7.99
CA PHE A 30 13.35 4.44 -7.43
C PHE A 30 13.18 3.25 -8.37
N GLY A 31 12.51 3.40 -9.52
CA GLY A 31 12.27 2.31 -10.47
C GLY A 31 11.22 1.27 -10.03
N ILE A 32 10.51 1.50 -8.92
CA ILE A 32 9.63 0.51 -8.29
C ILE A 32 8.17 0.73 -8.66
N LYS A 33 7.45 -0.33 -9.02
CA LYS A 33 6.01 -0.24 -9.35
C LYS A 33 5.07 -0.27 -8.15
N ARG A 34 5.45 -0.95 -7.06
CA ARG A 34 4.62 -1.25 -5.88
C ARG A 34 5.44 -1.33 -4.58
N LEU A 35 4.87 -0.86 -3.47
CA LEU A 35 5.51 -0.89 -2.15
C LEU A 35 4.48 -1.26 -1.06
N ARG A 36 4.97 -1.79 0.06
CA ARG A 36 4.15 -2.02 1.27
C ARG A 36 3.88 -0.68 1.94
N VAL A 37 2.61 -0.41 2.25
CA VAL A 37 2.19 0.80 2.97
C VAL A 37 2.64 0.73 4.42
N ARG A 38 3.15 1.84 4.97
CA ARG A 38 3.47 2.01 6.39
C ARG A 38 2.72 3.21 6.96
N LYS A 39 2.81 3.37 8.29
CA LYS A 39 2.33 4.57 8.98
C LYS A 39 3.06 5.80 8.44
N ASP A 40 2.35 6.92 8.41
CA ASP A 40 2.81 8.24 7.96
C ASP A 40 3.15 8.37 6.46
N ASP A 41 2.88 7.33 5.65
CA ASP A 41 2.87 7.51 4.20
C ASP A 41 1.68 8.38 3.79
N THR A 42 1.87 9.24 2.80
CA THR A 42 0.74 9.97 2.19
C THR A 42 0.21 9.17 1.03
N VAL A 43 -1.11 9.06 0.98
CA VAL A 43 -1.79 8.18 0.05
C VAL A 43 -3.05 8.82 -0.51
N ILE A 44 -3.36 8.48 -1.77
CA ILE A 44 -4.59 8.86 -2.46
C ILE A 44 -5.45 7.64 -2.76
N VAL A 45 -6.75 7.73 -2.47
CA VAL A 45 -7.71 6.66 -2.73
C VAL A 45 -8.10 6.67 -4.21
N MET A 46 -7.82 5.59 -4.93
CA MET A 46 -8.06 5.48 -6.37
C MET A 46 -9.43 4.90 -6.72
N ARG A 47 -10.01 4.08 -5.83
CA ARG A 47 -11.23 3.29 -6.12
C ARG A 47 -12.16 3.24 -4.91
N GLY A 48 -13.47 3.33 -5.16
CA GLY A 48 -14.51 3.22 -4.14
C GLY A 48 -15.29 4.52 -3.95
N LYS A 49 -16.05 4.59 -2.86
CA LYS A 49 -16.86 5.76 -2.51
C LYS A 49 -16.00 6.98 -2.19
N ASP A 50 -14.85 6.73 -1.55
CA ASP A 50 -13.94 7.79 -1.08
C ASP A 50 -12.83 8.11 -2.10
N ARG A 51 -13.10 7.91 -3.40
CA ARG A 51 -12.12 8.13 -4.47
C ARG A 51 -11.74 9.62 -4.54
N GLY A 52 -10.44 9.88 -4.74
CA GLY A 52 -9.88 11.23 -4.83
C GLY A 52 -9.45 11.80 -3.48
N PHE A 53 -9.81 11.15 -2.37
CA PHE A 53 -9.36 11.56 -1.05
C PHE A 53 -7.86 11.28 -0.88
N GLU A 54 -7.11 12.30 -0.47
CA GLU A 54 -5.70 12.21 -0.11
C GLU A 54 -5.53 12.44 1.40
N GLY A 55 -4.68 11.64 2.04
CA GLY A 55 -4.39 11.79 3.45
C GLY A 55 -3.22 10.92 3.91
N LYS A 56 -2.79 11.12 5.15
CA LYS A 56 -1.74 10.31 5.77
C LYS A 56 -2.31 9.02 6.34
N VAL A 57 -1.48 7.97 6.35
CA VAL A 57 -1.85 6.69 6.95
C VAL A 57 -1.62 6.75 8.46
N VAL A 58 -2.72 6.73 9.22
CA VAL A 58 -2.69 6.74 10.70
C VAL A 58 -2.34 5.34 11.23
N GLN A 59 -3.06 4.33 10.74
CA GLN A 59 -2.94 2.98 11.23
C GLN A 59 -3.02 1.96 10.09
N VAL A 60 -2.28 0.87 10.28
CA VAL A 60 -2.21 -0.25 9.35
C VAL A 60 -2.69 -1.50 10.08
N PHE A 61 -3.51 -2.31 9.40
CA PHE A 61 -4.07 -3.57 9.90
C PHE A 61 -3.56 -4.75 9.05
N PRO A 62 -2.43 -5.40 9.41
CA PRO A 62 -1.82 -6.47 8.62
C PRO A 62 -2.68 -7.71 8.44
N GLU A 63 -3.42 -8.10 9.47
CA GLU A 63 -4.31 -9.27 9.44
C GLU A 63 -5.49 -9.08 8.47
N GLU A 64 -5.90 -7.83 8.28
CA GLU A 64 -7.00 -7.46 7.40
C GLU A 64 -6.55 -6.98 6.01
N GLY A 65 -5.27 -6.65 5.82
CA GLY A 65 -4.79 -6.00 4.59
C GLY A 65 -5.35 -4.59 4.39
N ARG A 66 -5.77 -3.93 5.47
CA ARG A 66 -6.46 -2.63 5.44
C ARG A 66 -5.65 -1.54 6.13
N ILE A 67 -5.96 -0.29 5.79
CA ILE A 67 -5.36 0.92 6.33
C ILE A 67 -6.46 1.91 6.75
N ALA A 68 -6.16 2.73 7.75
CA ALA A 68 -6.96 3.89 8.13
C ALA A 68 -6.21 5.15 7.68
N ILE A 69 -6.93 6.03 6.99
CA ILE A 69 -6.42 7.29 6.45
C ILE A 69 -6.95 8.43 7.31
N GLU A 70 -6.09 9.40 7.62
CA GLU A 70 -6.43 10.61 8.35
C GLU A 70 -7.53 11.40 7.63
N GLY A 71 -8.51 11.91 8.37
CA GLY A 71 -9.67 12.64 7.82
C GLY A 71 -10.76 11.76 7.21
N LEU A 72 -10.47 10.49 6.88
CA LEU A 72 -11.45 9.56 6.32
C LEU A 72 -12.18 8.82 7.45
N THR A 73 -13.15 9.53 8.04
CA THR A 73 -13.92 9.06 9.20
C THR A 73 -15.42 9.00 8.92
N ARG A 74 -16.12 8.11 9.63
CA ARG A 74 -17.57 8.00 9.67
C ARG A 74 -18.03 8.27 11.10
N LYS A 75 -19.07 9.09 11.27
CA LYS A 75 -19.68 9.34 12.58
C LYS A 75 -20.52 8.14 13.02
N LYS A 76 -20.35 7.71 14.28
CA LYS A 76 -21.31 6.83 14.96
C LYS A 76 -22.56 7.59 15.36
N ALA A 77 -23.61 6.87 15.78
CA ALA A 77 -24.78 7.45 16.42
C ALA A 77 -24.40 8.29 17.65
N ASP A 78 -23.39 7.83 18.41
CA ASP A 78 -22.85 8.51 19.59
C ASP A 78 -21.96 9.74 19.26
N GLY A 79 -21.85 10.13 17.98
CA GLY A 79 -21.03 11.26 17.53
C GLY A 79 -19.51 10.98 17.44
N THR A 80 -19.02 9.88 18.02
CA THR A 80 -17.60 9.51 17.94
C THR A 80 -17.16 9.20 16.48
N PRO A 81 -16.01 9.72 16.02
CA PRO A 81 -15.51 9.44 14.68
C PRO A 81 -14.83 8.06 14.64
N LEU A 82 -15.26 7.21 13.70
CA LEU A 82 -14.59 5.95 13.36
C LEU A 82 -13.83 6.08 12.06
N PHE A 83 -12.57 5.64 12.05
CA PHE A 83 -11.81 5.52 10.81
C PHE A 83 -12.40 4.45 9.90
N VAL A 84 -12.61 4.81 8.64
CA VAL A 84 -13.02 3.84 7.62
C VAL A 84 -11.79 3.04 7.19
N LYS A 85 -11.90 1.72 7.28
CA LYS A 85 -10.83 0.81 6.87
C LYS A 85 -10.87 0.61 5.35
N ILE A 86 -9.79 0.97 4.67
CA ILE A 86 -9.64 0.84 3.22
C ILE A 86 -8.60 -0.23 2.88
N HIS A 87 -8.86 -1.05 1.88
CA HIS A 87 -7.88 -2.05 1.43
C HIS A 87 -6.70 -1.38 0.71
N ALA A 88 -5.46 -1.76 1.02
CA ALA A 88 -4.25 -1.10 0.51
C ALA A 88 -4.16 -1.09 -1.03
N SER A 89 -4.71 -2.09 -1.72
CA SER A 89 -4.72 -2.13 -3.19
C SER A 89 -5.63 -1.09 -3.86
N LYS A 90 -6.56 -0.46 -3.11
CA LYS A 90 -7.42 0.62 -3.63
C LYS A 90 -6.74 1.98 -3.63
N VAL A 91 -5.49 2.03 -3.18
CA VAL A 91 -4.80 3.25 -2.80
C VAL A 91 -3.48 3.35 -3.57
N MET A 92 -3.05 4.59 -3.84
CA MET A 92 -1.75 4.91 -4.42
C MET A 92 -0.94 5.72 -3.42
N ILE A 93 0.32 5.37 -3.23
CA ILE A 93 1.25 6.12 -2.37
C ILE A 93 1.76 7.32 -3.16
N THR A 94 1.52 8.52 -2.63
CA THR A 94 2.00 9.79 -3.21
C THR A 94 3.33 10.19 -2.61
N LYS A 95 3.46 10.13 -1.28
CA LYS A 95 4.71 10.46 -0.55
C LYS A 95 5.12 9.33 0.39
N LEU A 96 6.41 9.05 0.43
CA LEU A 96 6.99 8.00 1.28
C LEU A 96 7.55 8.58 2.57
N ASN A 97 7.31 7.89 3.69
CA ASN A 97 8.06 8.13 4.91
C ASN A 97 9.41 7.38 4.87
N THR A 98 10.50 8.12 4.70
CA THR A 98 11.88 7.62 4.60
C THR A 98 12.68 7.78 5.91
N ALA A 99 12.01 8.05 7.04
CA ALA A 99 12.70 8.22 8.33
C ALA A 99 13.43 6.96 8.82
N ASP A 100 12.96 5.76 8.44
CA ASP A 100 13.57 4.48 8.81
C ASP A 100 14.67 4.07 7.79
N PRO A 101 15.95 3.96 8.21
CA PRO A 101 17.05 3.55 7.34
C PRO A 101 16.82 2.21 6.65
N ARG A 102 16.24 1.24 7.36
CA ARG A 102 15.96 -0.10 6.80
C ARG A 102 14.93 -0.04 5.68
N ARG A 103 14.02 0.94 5.74
CA ARG A 103 13.05 1.16 4.67
C ARG A 103 13.74 1.70 3.42
N LYS A 104 14.63 2.67 3.59
CA LYS A 104 15.39 3.29 2.49
C LYS A 104 16.22 2.23 1.76
N GLU A 105 17.00 1.43 2.50
CA GLU A 105 17.77 0.31 1.96
C GLU A 105 16.89 -0.70 1.21
N ALA A 106 15.71 -1.03 1.76
CA ALA A 106 14.79 -1.97 1.13
C ALA A 106 14.17 -1.43 -0.17
N ILE A 107 13.96 -0.10 -0.27
CA ILE A 107 13.52 0.58 -1.47
C ILE A 107 14.65 0.52 -2.51
N GLU A 108 15.85 0.97 -2.16
CA GLU A 108 16.99 0.97 -3.09
C GLU A 108 17.33 -0.43 -3.62
N ARG A 109 17.31 -1.46 -2.76
CA ARG A 109 17.49 -2.85 -3.17
C ARG A 109 16.42 -3.32 -4.17
N LYS A 110 15.18 -2.88 -3.99
CA LYS A 110 14.09 -3.20 -4.92
C LYS A 110 14.23 -2.44 -6.24
N GLY A 111 14.71 -1.20 -6.21
CA GLY A 111 15.03 -0.42 -7.40
C GLY A 111 16.10 -1.10 -8.26
N LYS A 112 17.25 -1.43 -7.66
CA LYS A 112 18.35 -2.15 -8.33
C LYS A 112 17.90 -3.49 -8.93
N LYS A 113 16.99 -4.21 -8.24
CA LYS A 113 16.43 -5.45 -8.78
C LYS A 113 15.55 -5.17 -10.00
N ALA A 114 14.71 -4.13 -9.95
CA ALA A 114 13.83 -3.76 -11.05
C ALA A 114 14.61 -3.38 -12.32
N GLU A 115 15.70 -2.61 -12.19
CA GLU A 115 16.59 -2.28 -13.32
C GLU A 115 17.24 -3.52 -13.94
N LYS A 116 17.80 -4.41 -13.11
CA LYS A 116 18.40 -5.68 -13.59
C LYS A 116 17.42 -6.57 -14.36
N THR A 117 16.13 -6.47 -14.06
CA THR A 117 15.10 -7.27 -14.74
C THR A 117 14.68 -6.64 -16.08
N GLN A 118 14.94 -5.34 -16.29
CA GLN A 118 14.66 -4.64 -17.55
C GLN A 118 15.81 -4.76 -18.56
N GLY A 119 17.06 -4.91 -18.09
CA GLY A 119 18.24 -5.13 -18.95
C GLY A 119 18.55 -6.60 -19.27
N GLY A 120 17.64 -7.53 -18.96
CA GLY A 120 17.81 -8.97 -19.20
C GLY A 120 16.80 -9.54 -20.20
N ALA A 121 16.31 -8.70 -21.12
CA ALA A 121 15.51 -9.10 -22.27
C ALA A 121 16.37 -9.03 -23.54
#